data_AF-A0A957C1Q8-F1
#
_entry.id   AF-A0A957C1Q8-F1
#
_cell.length_a   1.000
_cell.length_b   1.000
_cell.length_c   1.000
_cell.angle_alpha   90.00
_cell.angle_beta   90.00
_cell.angle_gamma   90.00
#
_symmetry.space_group_name_H-M   'P 1'
#
loop_
_entity.id
_entity.type
_entity.pdbx_description
1 polymer ?
#
loop_
_entity_poly.entity_id
_entity_poly.type
_entity_poly.pdbx_seq_one_letter_code
_entity_poly.pdbx_strand_id
1 'polypeptide(L)'
;MIERIVSQRELNRALLARQYLLERQQMSVSALVSHLVGLQAQIPNPPYIGLWTRLADFQREELTRLMQEGQIVRVAMMRSTLMLMTAEDHQHFRTTIQPALTRALAAFYGKRAKGLNIEKLLAAAKPFIEETPRT
;
A
#
# COMPACT_ATOMS: atom_id res chain seq x y z
N MET A 1 -18.45 -10.70 35.59
CA MET A 1 -17.34 -9.86 35.11
C MET A 1 -17.85 -8.44 35.01
N ILE A 2 -17.15 -7.46 35.59
CA ILE A 2 -17.48 -6.05 35.37
C ILE A 2 -17.00 -5.68 33.97
N GLU A 3 -17.92 -5.21 33.13
CA GLU A 3 -17.60 -4.76 31.78
C GLU A 3 -16.88 -3.42 31.85
N ARG A 4 -15.63 -3.38 31.37
CA ARG A 4 -14.84 -2.14 31.33
C ARG A 4 -15.23 -1.33 30.09
N ILE A 5 -15.79 -0.14 30.30
CA ILE A 5 -16.06 0.82 29.22
C ILE A 5 -14.74 1.50 28.81
N VAL A 6 -14.45 1.53 27.52
CA VAL A 6 -13.29 2.23 26.94
C VAL A 6 -13.72 3.61 26.45
N SER A 7 -13.12 4.66 26.99
CA SER A 7 -13.37 6.04 26.59
C SER A 7 -12.81 6.37 25.20
N GLN A 8 -13.32 7.44 24.59
CA GLN A 8 -12.80 7.94 23.32
C GLN A 8 -11.32 8.34 23.39
N ARG A 9 -10.88 8.88 24.53
CA ARG A 9 -9.47 9.24 24.75
C ARG A 9 -8.58 8.00 24.76
N GLU A 10 -9.02 6.92 25.41
CA GLU A 10 -8.31 5.64 25.41
C GLU A 10 -8.26 5.04 23.99
N LEU A 11 -9.37 5.05 23.25
CA LEU A 11 -9.39 4.59 21.85
C LEU A 11 -8.43 5.40 20.97
N ASN A 12 -8.40 6.72 21.14
CA ASN A 12 -7.50 7.59 20.39
C ASN A 12 -6.03 7.31 20.71
N ARG A 13 -5.67 7.16 21.99
CA ARG A 13 -4.29 6.82 22.39
C ARG A 13 -3.91 5.43 21.89
N ALA A 14 -4.81 4.45 21.98
CA ALA A 14 -4.58 3.12 21.44
C ALA A 14 -4.38 3.13 19.92
N LEU A 15 -5.15 3.94 19.18
CA LEU A 15 -4.96 4.12 17.74
C LEU A 15 -3.59 4.72 17.42
N LEU A 16 -3.21 5.81 18.09
CA LEU A 16 -1.92 6.47 17.85
C LEU A 16 -0.73 5.60 18.25
N ALA A 17 -0.86 4.82 19.33
CA ALA A 17 0.14 3.83 19.73
C ALA A 17 0.32 2.75 18.64
N ARG A 18 -0.79 2.17 18.14
CA ARG A 18 -0.74 1.21 17.03
C ARG A 18 -0.25 1.81 15.72
N GLN A 19 -0.38 3.12 15.53
CA GLN A 19 0.20 3.81 14.37
C GLN A 19 1.65 4.28 14.60
N TYR A 20 2.23 4.00 15.76
CA TYR A 20 3.58 4.46 16.15
C TYR A 20 3.76 5.97 16.04
N LEU A 21 2.72 6.72 16.38
CA LEU A 21 2.70 8.19 16.39
C LEU A 21 2.91 8.78 17.78
N LEU A 22 2.96 7.96 18.82
CA LEU A 22 3.30 8.40 20.18
C LEU A 22 4.80 8.28 20.46
N GLU A 23 5.46 7.31 19.83
CA GLU A 23 6.86 7.00 20.01
C GLU A 23 7.41 6.36 18.73
N ARG A 24 8.60 6.79 18.32
CA ARG A 24 9.31 6.20 17.17
C ARG A 24 9.84 4.82 17.54
N GLN A 25 9.81 3.89 16.60
CA GLN A 25 10.18 2.49 16.81
C GLN A 25 11.53 2.16 16.19
N GLN A 26 12.25 1.24 16.84
CA GLN A 26 13.45 0.61 16.28
C GLN A 26 13.05 -0.66 15.52
N MET A 27 12.73 -0.51 14.23
CA MET A 27 12.38 -1.64 13.36
C MET A 27 12.69 -1.33 11.90
N SER A 28 12.63 -2.34 11.04
CA SER A 28 12.86 -2.18 9.60
C SER A 28 11.70 -1.44 8.92
N VAL A 29 11.99 -0.80 7.78
CA VAL A 29 10.95 -0.16 6.94
C VAL A 29 9.87 -1.16 6.54
N SER A 30 10.24 -2.36 6.08
CA SER A 30 9.29 -3.39 5.67
C SER A 30 8.37 -3.83 6.81
N ALA A 31 8.90 -3.98 8.02
CA ALA A 31 8.09 -4.36 9.19
C ALA A 31 7.07 -3.26 9.53
N LEU A 32 7.48 -1.99 9.49
CA LEU A 32 6.55 -0.88 9.72
C LEU A 32 5.48 -0.77 8.63
N VAL A 33 5.87 -0.90 7.35
CA VAL A 33 4.92 -0.86 6.23
C VAL A 33 3.90 -1.98 6.33
N SER A 34 4.34 -3.20 6.69
CA SER A 34 3.46 -4.35 6.89
C SER A 34 2.51 -4.14 8.07
N HIS A 35 3.03 -3.67 9.21
CA HIS A 35 2.23 -3.36 10.40
C HIS A 35 1.11 -2.34 10.13
N LEU A 36 1.38 -1.34 9.29
CA LEU A 36 0.39 -0.33 8.89
C LEU A 36 -0.55 -0.80 7.78
N VAL A 37 -0.33 -2.00 7.23
CA VAL A 37 -1.05 -2.54 6.07
C VAL A 37 -0.91 -1.60 4.85
N GLY A 38 0.27 -1.01 4.73
CA GLY A 38 0.64 -0.05 3.71
C GLY A 38 0.40 1.42 4.06
N LEU A 39 1.03 2.29 3.25
CA LEU A 39 0.94 3.74 3.35
C LEU A 39 0.35 4.34 2.06
N GLN A 40 -0.40 5.43 2.17
CA GLN A 40 -0.87 6.16 0.98
C GLN A 40 0.31 6.72 0.18
N ALA A 41 0.34 6.42 -1.11
CA ALA A 41 1.42 6.76 -2.02
C ALA A 41 0.90 7.34 -3.35
N GLN A 42 -0.26 7.99 -3.36
CA GLN A 42 -0.74 8.70 -4.56
C GLN A 42 0.24 9.80 -4.98
N ILE A 43 0.75 10.55 -4.00
CA ILE A 43 1.89 11.44 -4.15
C ILE A 43 3.16 10.64 -3.72
N PRO A 44 4.32 10.79 -4.38
CA PRO A 44 5.52 10.01 -4.07
C PRO A 44 6.16 10.30 -2.70
N ASN A 45 6.10 11.54 -2.22
CA ASN A 45 6.84 11.98 -1.03
C ASN A 45 6.21 11.59 0.34
N PRO A 46 4.88 11.59 0.52
CA PRO A 46 4.26 11.30 1.81
C PRO A 46 4.69 9.99 2.51
N PRO A 47 4.91 8.86 1.83
CA PRO A 47 5.42 7.65 2.49
C PRO A 47 6.75 7.86 3.21
N TYR A 48 7.69 8.61 2.63
CA TYR A 48 8.97 8.91 3.26
C TYR A 48 8.78 9.70 4.57
N ILE A 49 7.90 10.71 4.56
CA ILE A 49 7.57 11.49 5.76
C ILE A 49 6.89 10.59 6.80
N GLY A 50 5.97 9.73 6.37
CA GLY A 50 5.25 8.81 7.24
C GLY A 50 6.15 7.79 7.93
N LEU A 51 7.19 7.31 7.26
CA LEU A 51 8.21 6.43 7.84
C LEU A 51 9.15 7.22 8.76
N TRP A 52 9.63 8.38 8.32
CA TRP A 52 10.50 9.25 9.11
C TRP A 52 9.88 9.64 10.45
N THR A 53 8.56 9.87 10.53
CA THR A 53 7.92 10.23 11.81
C THR A 53 7.72 9.06 12.76
N ARG A 54 7.86 7.81 12.30
CA ARG A 54 7.54 6.59 13.05
C ARG A 54 8.74 5.70 13.35
N LEU A 55 9.84 5.87 12.63
CA LEU A 55 11.08 5.10 12.81
C LEU A 55 12.17 5.96 13.43
N ALA A 56 12.97 5.36 14.32
CA ALA A 56 14.08 6.05 14.97
C ALA A 56 15.20 6.40 13.98
N ASP A 57 15.67 5.42 13.19
CA ASP A 57 16.87 5.54 12.35
C ASP A 57 16.58 5.55 10.83
N PHE A 58 15.37 5.96 10.43
CA PHE A 58 14.96 5.89 9.02
C PHE A 58 15.85 6.71 8.09
N GLN A 59 16.38 6.05 7.06
CA GLN A 59 17.06 6.67 5.94
C GLN A 59 16.19 6.60 4.69
N ARG A 60 16.18 7.68 3.90
CA ARG A 60 15.38 7.76 2.67
C ARG A 60 15.78 6.66 1.69
N GLU A 61 17.08 6.43 1.57
CA GLU A 61 17.72 5.51 0.66
C GLU A 61 17.29 4.06 0.92
N GLU A 62 16.96 3.72 2.18
CA GLU A 62 16.46 2.41 2.53
C GLU A 62 15.14 2.11 1.82
N LEU A 63 14.15 3.03 1.89
CA LEU A 63 12.89 2.85 1.18
C LEU A 63 13.09 2.81 -0.33
N THR A 64 13.93 3.70 -0.87
CA THR A 64 14.20 3.73 -2.32
C THR A 64 14.81 2.41 -2.80
N ARG A 65 15.78 1.86 -2.06
CA ARG A 65 16.39 0.56 -2.37
C ARG A 65 15.38 -0.57 -2.33
N LEU A 66 14.54 -0.64 -1.29
CA LEU A 66 13.51 -1.67 -1.16
C LEU A 66 12.48 -1.62 -2.31
N MET A 67 12.19 -0.42 -2.82
CA MET A 67 11.33 -0.25 -4.00
C MET A 67 12.02 -0.72 -5.29
N GLN A 68 13.31 -0.42 -5.45
CA GLN A 68 14.10 -0.87 -6.60
C GLN A 68 14.28 -2.40 -6.62
N GLU A 69 14.46 -3.01 -5.45
CA GLU A 69 14.56 -4.47 -5.27
C GLU A 69 13.19 -5.18 -5.36
N GLY A 70 12.09 -4.44 -5.53
CA GLY A 70 10.73 -4.99 -5.63
C GLY A 70 10.18 -5.56 -4.33
N GLN A 71 10.83 -5.33 -3.20
CA GLN A 71 10.37 -5.77 -1.88
C GLN A 71 9.25 -4.89 -1.34
N ILE A 72 9.22 -3.63 -1.75
CA ILE A 72 8.12 -2.69 -1.51
C ILE A 72 7.56 -2.23 -2.85
N VAL A 73 6.25 -2.40 -3.03
CA VAL A 73 5.54 -2.07 -4.26
C VAL A 73 4.63 -0.87 -4.06
N ARG A 74 4.49 -0.06 -5.13
CA ARG A 74 3.51 1.02 -5.22
C ARG A 74 2.41 0.62 -6.19
N VAL A 75 1.24 0.29 -5.65
CA VAL A 75 0.18 -0.39 -6.42
C VAL A 75 -1.22 0.07 -5.99
N ALA A 76 -2.18 0.05 -6.92
CA ALA A 76 -3.56 0.40 -6.62
C ALA A 76 -4.22 -0.68 -5.76
N MET A 77 -4.62 -0.32 -4.54
CA MET A 77 -5.16 -1.26 -3.55
C MET A 77 -6.42 -0.70 -2.88
N MET A 78 -6.46 -0.60 -1.55
CA MET A 78 -7.63 -0.16 -0.81
C MET A 78 -8.18 1.16 -1.39
N ARG A 79 -9.50 1.17 -1.67
CA ARG A 79 -10.21 2.31 -2.29
C ARG A 79 -9.69 2.69 -3.69
N SER A 80 -8.98 1.80 -4.37
CA SER A 80 -8.35 2.02 -5.69
C SER A 80 -7.33 3.15 -5.73
N THR A 81 -6.71 3.43 -4.58
CA THR A 81 -5.65 4.43 -4.45
C THR A 81 -4.28 3.76 -4.51
N LEU A 82 -3.25 4.50 -4.95
CA LEU A 82 -1.87 4.00 -4.91
C LEU A 82 -1.42 3.90 -3.44
N MET A 83 -1.05 2.69 -3.05
CA MET A 83 -0.53 2.36 -1.73
C MET A 83 0.90 1.84 -1.88
N LEU A 84 1.77 2.22 -0.93
CA LEU A 84 3.06 1.61 -0.70
C LEU A 84 2.86 0.40 0.23
N MET A 85 3.17 -0.80 -0.23
CA MET A 85 2.98 -2.05 0.53
C MET A 85 4.22 -2.94 0.38
N THR A 86 4.43 -3.88 1.31
CA THR A 86 5.38 -4.96 1.06
C THR A 86 4.86 -5.83 -0.09
N ALA A 87 5.76 -6.45 -0.85
CA ALA A 87 5.38 -7.34 -1.95
C ALA A 87 4.57 -8.56 -1.44
N GLU A 88 4.94 -9.06 -0.27
CA GLU A 88 4.24 -10.16 0.41
C GLU A 88 2.80 -9.78 0.79
N ASP A 89 2.61 -8.65 1.48
CA ASP A 89 1.25 -8.20 1.83
C ASP A 89 0.42 -7.91 0.58
N HIS A 90 1.03 -7.29 -0.44
CA HIS A 90 0.36 -7.12 -1.72
C HIS A 90 -0.19 -8.46 -2.23
N GLN A 91 0.61 -9.52 -2.27
CA GLN A 91 0.15 -10.84 -2.71
C GLN A 91 -0.99 -11.38 -1.82
N HIS A 92 -0.87 -11.27 -0.50
CA HIS A 92 -1.89 -11.72 0.44
C HIS A 92 -3.23 -10.98 0.27
N PHE A 93 -3.21 -9.67 0.05
CA PHE A 93 -4.43 -8.86 -0.06
C PHE A 93 -5.01 -8.81 -1.49
N ARG A 94 -4.19 -9.03 -2.53
CA ARG A 94 -4.56 -8.71 -3.92
C ARG A 94 -5.81 -9.43 -4.40
N THR A 95 -5.91 -10.74 -4.12
CA THR A 95 -7.04 -11.58 -4.55
C THR A 95 -8.34 -11.12 -3.90
N THR A 96 -8.31 -10.90 -2.58
CA THR A 96 -9.47 -10.45 -1.80
C THR A 96 -9.98 -9.09 -2.26
N ILE A 97 -9.07 -8.17 -2.61
CA ILE A 97 -9.42 -6.80 -3.02
C ILE A 97 -9.77 -6.71 -4.52
N GLN A 98 -9.39 -7.68 -5.35
CA GLN A 98 -9.58 -7.67 -6.81
C GLN A 98 -11.01 -7.34 -7.25
N PRO A 99 -12.10 -7.91 -6.67
CA PRO A 99 -13.45 -7.58 -7.13
C PRO A 99 -13.80 -6.10 -6.95
N ALA A 100 -13.33 -5.47 -5.86
CA ALA A 100 -13.54 -4.05 -5.63
C ALA A 100 -12.73 -3.18 -6.63
N LEU A 101 -11.48 -3.57 -6.92
CA LEU A 101 -10.64 -2.90 -7.91
C LEU A 101 -11.24 -2.99 -9.32
N THR A 102 -11.74 -4.16 -9.72
CA THR A 102 -12.39 -4.35 -11.03
C THR A 102 -13.62 -3.46 -11.17
N ARG A 103 -14.47 -3.39 -10.15
CA ARG A 103 -15.65 -2.50 -10.15
C ARG A 103 -15.25 -1.03 -10.23
N ALA A 104 -14.23 -0.62 -9.49
CA ALA A 104 -13.75 0.76 -9.52
C ALA A 104 -13.16 1.13 -10.90
N LEU A 105 -12.36 0.25 -11.51
CA LEU A 105 -11.82 0.44 -12.85
C LEU A 105 -12.96 0.61 -13.87
N ALA A 106 -13.98 -0.24 -13.81
CA ALA A 106 -15.16 -0.14 -14.68
C ALA A 106 -15.94 1.16 -14.44
N ALA A 107 -16.08 1.60 -13.19
CA ALA A 107 -16.76 2.86 -12.87
C ALA A 107 -16.01 4.09 -13.43
N PHE A 108 -14.68 4.11 -13.33
CA PHE A 108 -13.87 5.24 -13.80
C PHE A 108 -13.65 5.24 -15.31
N TYR A 109 -13.46 4.08 -15.93
CA TYR A 109 -12.99 3.96 -17.31
C TYR A 109 -13.89 3.14 -18.23
N GLY A 110 -14.98 2.54 -17.74
CA GLY A 110 -15.81 1.62 -18.52
C GLY A 110 -16.36 2.22 -19.82
N LYS A 111 -16.72 3.51 -19.82
CA LYS A 111 -17.12 4.21 -21.06
C LYS A 111 -15.98 4.33 -22.07
N ARG A 112 -14.74 4.57 -21.60
CA ARG A 112 -13.54 4.69 -22.45
C ARG A 112 -13.03 3.34 -22.93
N ALA A 113 -13.29 2.28 -22.17
CA ALA A 113 -12.92 0.91 -22.51
C ALA A 113 -13.95 0.21 -23.44
N LYS A 114 -15.02 0.92 -23.86
CA LYS A 114 -16.05 0.34 -24.73
C LYS A 114 -15.43 -0.12 -26.06
N GLY A 115 -15.62 -1.40 -26.40
CA GLY A 115 -15.06 -2.01 -27.63
C GLY A 115 -13.61 -2.49 -27.50
N LEU A 116 -12.97 -2.29 -26.35
CA LEU A 116 -11.62 -2.82 -26.11
C LEU A 116 -11.71 -4.32 -25.79
N ASN A 117 -10.99 -5.15 -26.54
CA ASN A 117 -10.81 -6.55 -26.20
C ASN A 117 -9.72 -6.67 -25.11
N ILE A 118 -10.15 -6.76 -23.86
CA ILE A 118 -9.26 -6.83 -22.69
C ILE A 118 -8.38 -8.08 -22.73
N GLU A 119 -8.91 -9.23 -23.15
CA GLU A 119 -8.14 -10.47 -23.24
C GLU A 119 -6.99 -10.36 -24.23
N LYS A 120 -7.27 -9.82 -25.42
CA LYS A 120 -6.25 -9.56 -26.45
C LYS A 120 -5.21 -8.55 -25.99
N LEU A 121 -5.64 -7.49 -25.28
CA LEU A 121 -4.73 -6.51 -24.69
C LEU A 121 -3.81 -7.17 -23.66
N LEU A 122 -4.35 -7.99 -22.74
CA LEU A 122 -3.56 -8.68 -21.72
C LEU A 122 -2.58 -9.67 -22.34
N ALA A 123 -3.00 -10.43 -23.36
CA ALA A 123 -2.13 -11.35 -24.08
C ALA A 123 -0.96 -10.63 -24.76
N ALA A 124 -1.18 -9.43 -25.30
CA ALA A 124 -0.13 -8.61 -25.90
C ALA A 124 0.76 -7.91 -24.86
N ALA A 125 0.18 -7.45 -23.75
CA ALA A 125 0.91 -6.67 -22.74
C ALA A 125 1.75 -7.54 -21.80
N LYS A 126 1.31 -8.76 -21.49
CA LYS A 126 1.97 -9.62 -20.51
C LYS A 126 3.44 -9.92 -20.86
N PRO A 127 3.80 -10.39 -22.07
CA PRO A 127 5.20 -10.61 -22.43
C PRO A 127 6.05 -9.34 -22.34
N PHE A 128 5.45 -8.19 -22.67
CA PHE A 128 6.13 -6.89 -22.63
C PHE A 128 6.45 -6.42 -21.21
N ILE A 129 5.59 -6.71 -20.24
CA ILE A 129 5.78 -6.34 -18.82
C ILE A 129 6.70 -7.33 -18.10
N GLU A 130 6.70 -8.60 -18.49
CA GLU A 130 7.54 -9.64 -17.87
C GLU A 130 9.04 -9.49 -18.19
N GLU A 131 9.40 -8.87 -19.31
CA GLU A 131 10.80 -8.71 -19.73
C GLU A 131 11.58 -7.74 -18.83
N THR A 132 11.04 -6.54 -18.59
CA THR A 132 11.70 -5.49 -17.80
C THR A 132 10.68 -4.45 -17.35
N PRO A 133 10.93 -3.75 -16.22
CA PRO A 133 10.20 -2.53 -15.88
C PRO A 133 10.17 -1.56 -17.06
N ARG A 134 8.99 -0.98 -17.31
CA ARG A 134 8.72 0.00 -18.38
C ARG A 134 8.43 1.36 -17.75
N THR A 135 8.71 2.45 -18.47
CA THR A 135 8.61 3.85 -18.01
C THR A 135 7.18 4.36 -17.91
#